data_AF-A0A2D9SW34-F1
#
_entry.id   AF-A0A2D9SW34-F1
#
_cell.length_a   1.000
_cell.length_b   1.000
_cell.length_c   1.000
_cell.angle_alpha   90.00
_cell.angle_beta   90.00
_cell.angle_gamma   90.00
#
_symmetry.space_group_name_H-M   'P 1'
#
loop_
_entity.id
_entity.type
_entity.pdbx_description
1 polymer ?
#
loop_
_entity_poly.entity_id
_entity_poly.type
_entity_poly.pdbx_seq_one_letter_code
_entity_poly.pdbx_strand_id
1 'polypeptide(L)'
;MPGAGDLGIGAFIENVVSGSPGLTRLFNDGLTEIAIAAGQNPTQAFESLSNASKDELLRTVETGVPVFFDQLVLQTYNGYYTNPEVFKAIDYELPKTPAPGA
;
A
#
# COMPACT_ATOMS: atom_id res chain seq x y z
N MET A 1 -3.40 2.48 -18.47
CA MET A 1 -3.81 1.74 -17.26
C MET A 1 -3.97 2.75 -16.12
N PRO A 2 -4.97 2.58 -15.23
CA PRO A 2 -5.17 3.50 -14.10
C PRO A 2 -3.99 3.45 -13.13
N GLY A 3 -3.63 4.58 -12.52
CA GLY A 3 -2.61 4.61 -11.47
C GLY A 3 -3.16 4.06 -10.14
N ALA A 4 -2.32 3.41 -9.33
CA ALA A 4 -2.75 2.88 -8.03
C ALA A 4 -3.28 3.98 -7.08
N GLY A 5 -2.81 5.22 -7.21
CA GLY A 5 -3.32 6.36 -6.44
C GLY A 5 -4.76 6.74 -6.78
N ASP A 6 -5.21 6.49 -8.01
CA ASP A 6 -6.55 6.85 -8.47
C ASP A 6 -7.61 5.79 -8.14
N LEU A 7 -7.16 4.58 -7.77
CA LEU A 7 -8.00 3.40 -7.55
C LEU A 7 -8.44 3.22 -6.09
N GLY A 8 -8.14 4.18 -5.20
CA GLY A 8 -8.50 4.10 -3.79
C GLY A 8 -7.79 2.98 -3.02
N ILE A 9 -6.60 2.55 -3.47
CA ILE A 9 -5.87 1.42 -2.87
C ILE A 9 -5.53 1.65 -1.40
N GLY A 10 -5.41 2.91 -0.95
CA GLY A 10 -5.24 3.22 0.48
C GLY A 10 -6.36 2.64 1.37
N ALA A 11 -7.62 2.77 0.96
CA ALA A 11 -8.76 2.24 1.70
C ALA A 11 -8.78 0.70 1.70
N PHE A 12 -8.32 0.07 0.61
CA PHE A 12 -8.14 -1.38 0.55
C PHE A 12 -7.11 -1.86 1.58
N ILE A 13 -5.93 -1.20 1.61
CA ILE A 13 -4.86 -1.55 2.54
C ILE A 13 -5.34 -1.39 3.99
N GLU A 14 -6.03 -0.30 4.31
CA GLU A 14 -6.58 -0.08 5.65
C GLU A 14 -7.54 -1.21 6.09
N ASN A 15 -8.43 -1.63 5.19
CA ASN A 15 -9.35 -2.74 5.46
C ASN A 15 -8.59 -4.06 5.75
N VAL A 16 -7.63 -4.42 4.89
CA VAL A 16 -6.81 -5.64 5.07
C VAL A 16 -6.02 -5.58 6.39
N VAL A 17 -5.40 -4.44 6.69
CA VAL A 17 -4.59 -4.23 7.89
C VAL A 17 -5.43 -4.30 9.15
N SER A 18 -6.63 -3.72 9.14
CA SER A 18 -7.56 -3.71 10.28
C SER A 18 -8.06 -5.13 10.66
N GLY A 19 -8.09 -6.05 9.69
CA GLY A 19 -8.48 -7.44 9.91
C GLY A 19 -7.43 -8.29 10.64
N SER A 20 -6.21 -7.77 10.86
CA SER A 20 -5.10 -8.50 11.49
C SER A 20 -4.40 -7.63 12.53
N PRO A 21 -4.46 -7.99 13.83
CA PRO A 21 -3.76 -7.23 14.88
C PRO A 21 -2.24 -7.12 14.64
N GLY A 22 -1.63 -8.15 14.07
CA GLY A 22 -0.21 -8.16 13.72
C GLY A 22 0.12 -7.16 12.60
N LEU A 23 -0.70 -7.12 11.55
CA LEU A 23 -0.53 -6.13 10.47
C LEU A 23 -0.82 -4.72 10.97
N THR A 24 -1.87 -4.53 11.78
CA THR A 24 -2.20 -3.23 12.37
C THR A 24 -1.00 -2.66 13.13
N ARG A 25 -0.36 -3.46 13.98
CA ARG A 25 0.83 -3.04 14.71
C ARG A 25 1.99 -2.70 13.77
N LEU A 26 2.29 -3.60 12.83
CA LEU A 26 3.37 -3.41 11.86
C LEU A 26 3.21 -2.11 11.04
N PHE A 27 1.99 -1.82 10.59
CA PHE A 27 1.70 -0.61 9.83
C PHE A 27 1.78 0.66 10.68
N ASN A 28 1.27 0.63 11.91
CA ASN A 28 1.40 1.79 12.81
C ASN A 28 2.88 2.09 13.13
N ASP A 29 3.68 1.05 13.39
CA ASP A 29 5.12 1.20 13.66
C ASP A 29 5.83 1.76 12.41
N GLY A 30 5.56 1.21 11.22
CA GLY A 30 6.18 1.68 9.96
C GLY A 30 5.76 3.09 9.53
N LEU A 31 4.48 3.46 9.70
CA LEU A 31 3.99 4.83 9.45
C LEU A 31 4.61 5.84 10.43
N THR A 32 4.86 5.41 11.67
CA THR A 32 5.58 6.23 12.65
C THR A 32 7.03 6.48 12.21
N GLU A 33 7.72 5.47 11.68
CA GLU A 33 9.08 5.63 11.14
C GLU A 33 9.12 6.57 9.94
N ILE A 34 8.11 6.52 9.05
CA ILE A 34 7.98 7.51 7.96
C ILE A 34 7.84 8.93 8.53
N ALA A 35 6.99 9.12 9.55
CA ALA A 35 6.80 10.42 10.17
C ALA A 35 8.07 10.92 10.88
N ILE A 36 8.83 10.03 11.53
CA ILE A 36 10.13 10.35 12.14
C ILE A 36 11.14 10.75 11.06
N ALA A 37 11.24 9.98 9.98
CA ALA A 37 12.16 10.25 8.87
C ALA A 37 11.81 11.54 8.12
N ALA A 38 10.53 11.91 8.03
CA ALA A 38 10.07 13.16 7.42
C ALA A 38 10.40 14.39 8.30
N GLY A 39 10.58 14.15 9.60
CA GLY A 39 10.76 15.19 10.60
C GLY A 39 9.45 15.51 11.32
N GLN A 40 9.55 15.77 12.63
CA GLN A 40 8.41 16.02 13.53
C GLN A 40 7.74 17.40 13.33
N ASN A 41 8.15 18.17 12.30
CA ASN A 41 7.66 19.52 12.08
C ASN A 41 6.51 19.49 11.06
N PRO A 42 5.33 20.07 11.35
CA PRO A 42 4.17 20.02 10.43
C PRO A 42 4.46 20.58 9.03
N THR A 43 5.41 21.50 8.92
CA THR A 43 5.85 22.09 7.63
C THR A 43 6.74 21.16 6.81
N GLN A 44 7.31 20.12 7.42
CA GLN A 44 8.13 19.07 6.80
C GLN A 44 7.45 17.70 6.86
N ALA A 45 6.15 17.65 7.15
CA ALA A 45 5.38 16.41 7.12
C ALA A 45 5.56 15.70 5.77
N PHE A 46 5.49 14.37 5.76
CA PHE A 46 5.71 13.57 4.56
C PHE A 46 4.92 14.10 3.34
N GLU A 47 3.66 14.51 3.55
CA GLU A 47 2.79 15.05 2.50
C GLU A 47 3.31 16.35 1.86
N SER A 48 3.98 17.23 2.62
CA SER A 48 4.50 18.52 2.16
C SER A 48 5.85 18.41 1.45
N LEU A 49 6.50 17.25 1.51
CA LEU A 49 7.77 17.00 0.84
C LEU A 49 7.63 17.00 -0.68
N SER A 50 8.70 17.43 -1.36
CA SER A 50 8.82 17.26 -2.81
C SER A 50 8.83 15.77 -3.18
N ASN A 51 8.42 15.41 -4.41
CA ASN A 51 8.42 14.02 -4.84
C ASN A 51 9.81 13.36 -4.75
N ALA A 52 10.87 14.09 -5.08
CA ALA A 52 12.24 13.58 -4.95
C ALA A 52 12.61 13.29 -3.48
N SER A 53 12.20 14.15 -2.55
CA SER A 53 12.44 13.96 -1.12
C SER A 53 11.59 12.83 -0.54
N LYS A 54 10.35 12.65 -1.02
CA LYS A 54 9.51 11.49 -0.67
C LYS A 54 10.18 10.18 -1.09
N ASP A 55 10.69 10.10 -2.32
CA ASP A 55 11.39 8.91 -2.81
C ASP A 55 12.64 8.59 -1.99
N GLU A 56 13.47 9.58 -1.69
CA GLU A 56 14.68 9.39 -0.88
C GLU A 56 14.36 8.92 0.54
N LEU A 57 13.33 9.50 1.15
CA LEU A 57 12.84 9.09 2.46
C LEU A 57 12.31 7.65 2.44
N LEU A 58 11.47 7.31 1.45
CA LEU A 58 10.91 5.97 1.34
C LEU A 58 11.99 4.90 1.12
N ARG A 59 13.07 5.20 0.40
CA ARG A 59 14.25 4.30 0.30
C ARG A 59 14.93 4.09 1.66
N THR A 60 14.98 5.13 2.48
CA THR A 60 15.51 5.02 3.84
C THR A 60 14.62 4.14 4.71
N VAL A 61 13.30 4.27 4.57
CA VAL A 61 12.32 3.42 5.28
C VAL A 61 12.33 1.98 4.78
N GLU A 62 12.48 1.76 3.47
CA GLU A 62 12.63 0.42 2.87
C GLU A 62 13.82 -0.34 3.46
N THR A 63 14.94 0.35 3.68
CA THR A 63 16.13 -0.25 4.29
C THR A 63 16.05 -0.38 5.81
N GLY A 64 15.42 0.59 6.49
CA GLY A 64 15.29 0.61 7.96
C GLY A 64 14.19 -0.28 8.52
N VAL A 65 13.09 -0.46 7.77
CA VAL A 65 11.90 -1.20 8.20
C VAL A 65 11.41 -2.15 7.07
N PRO A 66 12.26 -3.09 6.62
CA PRO A 66 12.00 -3.85 5.40
C PRO A 66 10.72 -4.68 5.46
N VAL A 67 10.39 -5.26 6.61
CA VAL A 67 9.17 -6.08 6.78
C VAL A 67 7.89 -5.26 6.59
N PHE A 68 7.87 -4.02 7.08
CA PHE A 68 6.74 -3.11 6.86
C PHE A 68 6.65 -2.74 5.38
N PHE A 69 7.78 -2.37 4.77
CA PHE A 69 7.81 -1.93 3.39
C PHE A 69 7.40 -3.05 2.42
N ASP A 70 7.87 -4.27 2.65
CA ASP A 70 7.45 -5.47 1.92
C ASP A 70 5.93 -5.70 2.02
N GLN A 71 5.36 -5.54 3.21
CA GLN A 71 3.91 -5.65 3.39
C GLN A 71 3.15 -4.50 2.71
N LEU A 72 3.65 -3.28 2.77
CA LEU A 72 3.05 -2.13 2.08
C LEU A 72 3.01 -2.37 0.56
N VAL A 73 4.12 -2.84 -0.02
CA VAL A 73 4.20 -3.18 -1.45
C VAL A 73 3.26 -4.33 -1.78
N LEU A 74 3.26 -5.41 -0.99
CA LEU A 74 2.40 -6.56 -1.21
C LEU A 74 0.92 -6.19 -1.19
N GLN A 75 0.47 -5.41 -0.20
CA GLN A 75 -0.94 -5.00 -0.13
C GLN A 75 -1.31 -4.00 -1.23
N THR A 76 -0.38 -3.15 -1.65
CA THR A 76 -0.58 -2.28 -2.82
C THR A 76 -0.76 -3.12 -4.09
N TYR A 77 0.08 -4.13 -4.28
CA TYR A 77 0.01 -5.06 -5.40
C TYR A 77 -1.33 -5.83 -5.39
N ASN A 78 -1.70 -6.41 -4.25
CA ASN A 78 -2.97 -7.11 -4.09
C ASN A 78 -4.15 -6.19 -4.38
N GLY A 79 -4.18 -4.99 -3.82
CA GLY A 79 -5.25 -4.02 -4.06
C GLY A 79 -5.36 -3.64 -5.53
N TYR A 80 -4.23 -3.43 -6.21
CA TYR A 80 -4.21 -3.08 -7.62
C TYR A 80 -4.72 -4.23 -8.51
N TYR A 81 -4.15 -5.43 -8.35
CA TYR A 81 -4.47 -6.59 -9.19
C TYR A 81 -5.72 -7.36 -8.74
N THR A 82 -6.43 -6.87 -7.73
CA THR A 82 -7.80 -7.35 -7.42
C THR A 82 -8.85 -6.30 -7.77
N ASN A 83 -8.46 -5.12 -8.25
CA ASN A 83 -9.38 -4.05 -8.58
C ASN A 83 -10.13 -4.35 -9.89
N PRO A 84 -11.47 -4.30 -9.91
CA PRO A 84 -12.27 -4.53 -11.11
C PRO A 84 -11.95 -3.58 -12.28
N GLU A 85 -11.53 -2.34 -12.00
CA GLU A 85 -11.12 -1.40 -13.05
C GLU A 85 -9.83 -1.84 -13.74
N VAL A 86 -8.91 -2.43 -12.98
CA VAL A 86 -7.67 -3.00 -13.53
C VAL A 86 -7.99 -4.25 -14.35
N PHE A 87 -8.86 -5.14 -13.86
CA PHE A 87 -9.33 -6.29 -14.63
C PHE A 87 -9.91 -5.89 -15.98
N LYS A 88 -10.80 -4.89 -16.00
CA LYS A 88 -11.38 -4.35 -17.22
C LYS A 88 -10.32 -3.75 -18.16
N ALA A 89 -9.32 -3.08 -17.60
CA ALA A 89 -8.24 -2.46 -18.39
C ALA A 89 -7.30 -3.48 -19.03
N ILE A 90 -7.15 -4.67 -18.46
CA ILE A 90 -6.29 -5.75 -18.98
C ILE A 90 -7.06 -6.87 -19.68
N ASP A 91 -8.37 -6.70 -19.87
CA ASP A 91 -9.27 -7.71 -20.45
C ASP A 91 -9.21 -9.06 -19.69
N TYR A 92 -9.06 -8.98 -18.36
CA TYR A 92 -9.05 -10.15 -17.49
C TYR A 92 -10.46 -10.45 -16.99
N GLU A 93 -10.95 -11.66 -17.31
CA GLU A 93 -12.16 -12.21 -16.74
C GLU A 93 -11.84 -13.06 -15.50
N LEU A 94 -12.60 -12.87 -14.42
CA LEU A 94 -12.51 -13.73 -13.26
C LEU A 94 -12.79 -15.18 -13.68
N PRO A 95 -11.98 -16.16 -13.21
CA PRO A 95 -12.24 -17.56 -13.46
C PRO A 95 -13.67 -17.91 -13.02
N LYS A 96 -14.44 -18.53 -13.91
CA LYS A 96 -15.76 -19.06 -13.55
C LYS A 96 -15.56 -20.05 -12.41
N THR A 97 -16.22 -19.83 -11.27
CA THR A 97 -16.23 -20.81 -10.18
C THR A 97 -16.64 -22.17 -10.75
N PRO A 98 -15.86 -23.24 -10.52
CA PRO A 98 -16.24 -24.56 -10.96
C PRO A 98 -17.60 -24.90 -10.33
N ALA A 99 -18.48 -25.51 -11.13
CA ALA A 99 -19.75 -26.00 -10.63
C ALA A 99 -19.49 -26.95 -9.44
N PRO A 100 -20.26 -26.86 -8.34
CA PRO A 100 -20.08 -27.78 -7.22
C PRO A 100 -20.34 -29.23 -7.68
N GLY A 101 -19.30 -30.07 -7.62
CA GLY A 101 -19.37 -31.51 -7.84
C GLY A 101 -19.43 -31.93 -9.33
N ALA A 102 -18.30 -32.45 -9.82
CA ALA A 102 -18.25 -33.36 -10.97
C ALA A 102 -17.71 -34.71 -10.48
#